data_AF-A0A317JGL7-F1
#
_entry.id   AF-A0A317JGL7-F1
#
_cell.length_a   1.000
_cell.length_b   1.000
_cell.length_c   1.000
_cell.angle_alpha   90.00
_cell.angle_beta   90.00
_cell.angle_gamma   90.00
#
_symmetry.space_group_name_H-M   'P 1'
#
loop_
_entity.id
_entity.type
_entity.pdbx_description
1 polymer ?
#
loop_
_entity_poly.entity_id
_entity_poly.type
_entity_poly.pdbx_seq_one_letter_code
_entity_poly.pdbx_strand_id
1 'polypeptide(L)'
;MSPSNLQKALIVAIKTGDLETVRVIIIASNNLKDVYFPNLKRTLIESIKNGHVELAKAIMTSDGFANIYNLKGALIEAMKGGHLKIARVIVASDRFKRNPFRDDEMFMEAIKGGHIEIAKTIITFDHFKNVFLSTLQRIFRQLSKDNHLKQEVLTEFNKR
;
A
#
# COMPACT_ATOMS: atom_id res chain seq x y z
N MET A 1 22.63 -8.56 20.00
CA MET A 1 22.75 -7.30 19.24
C MET A 1 22.07 -6.19 20.02
N SER A 2 22.60 -4.97 20.05
CA SER A 2 21.88 -3.84 20.65
C SER A 2 20.65 -3.47 19.80
N PRO A 3 19.60 -2.86 20.37
CA PRO A 3 18.43 -2.38 19.61
C PRO A 3 18.82 -1.45 18.44
N SER A 4 19.85 -0.62 18.61
CA SER A 4 20.40 0.26 17.57
C SER A 4 21.01 -0.54 16.39
N ASN A 5 21.69 -1.66 16.67
CA ASN A 5 22.27 -2.50 15.63
C ASN A 5 21.19 -3.25 14.84
N LEU A 6 20.14 -3.74 15.50
CA LEU A 6 18.99 -4.37 14.81
C LEU A 6 18.29 -3.38 13.87
N GLN A 7 18.11 -2.12 14.30
CA GLN A 7 17.51 -1.10 13.44
C GLN A 7 18.35 -0.78 12.20
N LYS A 8 19.67 -0.66 12.36
CA LYS A 8 20.59 -0.45 11.21
C LYS A 8 20.54 -1.63 10.25
N ALA A 9 20.62 -2.85 10.78
CA ALA A 9 20.55 -4.08 9.98
C ALA A 9 19.22 -4.18 9.22
N LEU A 10 18.11 -3.83 9.86
CA LEU A 10 16.79 -3.80 9.23
C LEU A 10 16.76 -2.84 8.04
N ILE A 11 17.23 -1.61 8.23
CA ILE A 11 17.27 -0.61 7.15
C ILE A 11 18.10 -1.11 5.95
N VAL A 12 19.24 -1.77 6.20
CA VAL A 12 20.08 -2.32 5.13
C VAL A 12 19.34 -3.45 4.40
N ALA A 13 18.80 -4.42 5.15
CA ALA A 13 18.10 -5.57 4.58
C ALA A 13 16.92 -5.15 3.69
N ILE A 14 16.18 -4.10 4.06
CA ILE A 14 15.10 -3.57 3.24
C ILE A 14 15.58 -2.89 1.96
N LYS A 15 16.65 -2.11 2.06
CA LYS A 15 17.25 -1.47 0.88
C LYS A 15 17.77 -2.48 -0.13
N THR A 16 18.31 -3.61 0.34
CA THR A 16 18.84 -4.68 -0.52
C THR A 16 17.81 -5.74 -0.89
N GLY A 17 16.61 -5.71 -0.31
CA GLY A 17 15.58 -6.73 -0.52
C GLY A 17 15.88 -8.08 0.13
N ASP A 18 16.76 -8.10 1.13
CA ASP A 18 17.17 -9.29 1.85
C ASP A 18 16.08 -9.75 2.83
N LEU A 19 15.16 -10.56 2.30
CA LEU A 19 14.04 -11.12 3.04
C LEU A 19 14.49 -12.01 4.21
N GLU A 20 15.58 -12.75 4.05
CA GLU A 20 16.06 -13.68 5.08
C GLU A 20 16.58 -12.92 6.30
N THR A 21 17.37 -11.86 6.08
CA THR A 21 17.79 -10.98 7.18
C THR A 21 16.59 -10.31 7.86
N VAL A 22 15.56 -9.90 7.11
CA VAL A 22 14.33 -9.36 7.71
C VAL A 22 13.62 -10.39 8.59
N ARG A 23 13.50 -11.64 8.14
CA ARG A 23 12.90 -12.73 8.94
C ARG A 23 13.68 -12.98 10.24
N VAL A 24 15.01 -13.00 10.17
CA VAL A 24 15.88 -13.13 11.35
C VAL A 24 15.67 -11.97 12.31
N ILE A 25 15.61 -10.73 11.81
CA ILE A 25 15.40 -9.53 12.64
C ILE A 25 14.01 -9.54 13.29
N ILE A 26 12.96 -9.97 12.58
CA ILE A 26 11.61 -10.12 13.14
C ILE A 26 11.66 -11.00 14.40
N ILE A 27 12.32 -12.16 14.32
CA ILE A 27 12.48 -13.08 15.46
C ILE A 27 13.32 -12.41 16.58
N ALA A 28 14.42 -11.74 16.23
CA ALA A 28 15.35 -11.17 17.19
C ALA A 28 14.89 -9.87 17.89
N SER A 29 13.76 -9.28 17.47
CA SER A 29 13.29 -7.96 17.94
C SER A 29 11.87 -8.00 18.51
N ASN A 30 11.51 -9.13 19.13
CA ASN A 30 10.18 -9.35 19.70
C ASN A 30 9.08 -9.06 18.66
N ASN A 31 9.21 -9.65 17.47
CA ASN A 31 8.31 -9.46 16.34
C ASN A 31 8.16 -7.97 15.91
N LEU A 32 9.29 -7.26 15.84
CA LEU A 32 9.42 -5.82 15.54
C LEU A 32 8.77 -4.87 16.57
N LYS A 33 8.32 -5.34 17.74
CA LYS A 33 7.76 -4.46 18.80
C LYS A 33 8.78 -3.45 19.32
N ASP A 34 10.05 -3.86 19.37
CA ASP A 34 11.13 -3.05 19.94
C ASP A 34 11.78 -2.11 18.88
N VAL A 35 11.26 -2.14 17.65
CA VAL A 35 11.75 -1.29 16.55
C VAL A 35 11.08 0.08 16.60
N TYR A 36 11.90 1.13 16.50
CA TYR A 36 11.40 2.51 16.45
C TYR A 36 10.43 2.72 15.28
N PHE A 37 9.19 3.12 15.58
CA PHE A 37 8.09 3.11 14.60
C PHE A 37 8.33 3.97 13.33
N PRO A 38 8.98 5.14 13.33
CA PRO A 38 9.27 5.87 12.09
C PRO A 38 10.23 5.12 11.19
N ASN A 39 11.17 4.37 11.77
CA ASN A 39 12.06 3.50 11.01
C ASN A 39 11.28 2.35 10.39
N LEU A 40 10.36 1.72 11.14
CA LEU A 40 9.51 0.65 10.63
C LEU A 40 8.55 1.14 9.52
N LYS A 41 7.94 2.31 9.69
CA LYS A 41 7.08 2.94 8.67
C LYS A 41 7.85 3.23 7.38
N ARG A 42 9.00 3.89 7.49
CA ARG A 42 9.87 4.19 6.32
C ARG A 42 10.29 2.91 5.61
N THR A 43 10.66 1.91 6.39
CA THR A 43 11.03 0.57 5.94
C THR A 43 9.91 -0.10 5.16
N LEU A 44 8.67 -0.08 5.66
CA LEU A 44 7.51 -0.62 4.95
C LEU A 44 7.31 0.09 3.61
N ILE A 45 7.33 1.43 3.59
CA ILE A 45 7.15 2.23 2.37
C ILE A 45 8.23 1.89 1.33
N GLU A 46 9.50 1.83 1.75
CA GLU A 46 10.61 1.55 0.85
C GLU A 46 10.53 0.14 0.25
N SER A 47 10.12 -0.86 1.05
CA SER A 47 9.92 -2.23 0.56
C SER A 47 8.81 -2.31 -0.50
N ILE A 48 7.74 -1.54 -0.35
CA ILE A 48 6.64 -1.47 -1.32
C ILE A 48 7.13 -0.76 -2.58
N LYS A 49 7.76 0.40 -2.43
CA LYS A 49 8.25 1.21 -3.55
C LYS A 49 9.25 0.45 -4.44
N ASN A 50 10.11 -0.37 -3.84
CA ASN A 50 11.10 -1.16 -4.57
C ASN A 50 10.56 -2.52 -5.06
N GLY A 51 9.26 -2.81 -4.88
CA GLY A 51 8.66 -4.05 -5.33
C GLY A 51 9.04 -5.28 -4.49
N HIS A 52 9.64 -5.11 -3.31
CA HIS A 52 9.96 -6.18 -2.36
C HIS A 52 8.69 -6.65 -1.63
N VAL A 53 7.72 -7.18 -2.38
CA VAL A 53 6.36 -7.49 -1.90
C VAL A 53 6.37 -8.50 -0.76
N GLU A 54 7.19 -9.54 -0.82
CA GLU A 54 7.27 -10.55 0.26
C GLU A 54 7.87 -9.97 1.54
N LEU A 55 8.80 -9.03 1.41
CA LEU A 55 9.36 -8.29 2.54
C LEU A 55 8.29 -7.41 3.18
N ALA A 56 7.58 -6.62 2.37
CA ALA A 56 6.48 -5.79 2.86
C ALA A 56 5.44 -6.63 3.61
N LYS A 57 5.07 -7.81 3.10
CA LYS A 57 4.18 -8.75 3.79
C LYS A 57 4.76 -9.28 5.11
N ALA A 58 6.05 -9.62 5.15
CA ALA A 58 6.71 -10.04 6.38
C ALA A 58 6.64 -8.95 7.46
N ILE A 59 6.84 -7.67 7.08
CA ILE A 59 6.64 -6.55 7.99
C ILE A 59 5.17 -6.43 8.41
N MET A 60 4.22 -6.53 7.48
CA MET A 60 2.78 -6.37 7.77
C MET A 60 2.18 -7.49 8.63
N THR A 61 2.85 -8.64 8.70
CA THR A 61 2.46 -9.77 9.56
C THR A 61 3.13 -9.74 10.93
N SER A 62 4.09 -8.82 11.14
CA SER A 62 4.72 -8.62 12.44
C SER A 62 3.81 -7.87 13.42
N ASP A 63 3.98 -8.10 14.71
CA ASP A 63 3.26 -7.36 15.75
C ASP A 63 3.62 -5.87 15.74
N GLY A 64 4.86 -5.53 15.37
CA GLY A 64 5.30 -4.14 15.23
C GLY A 64 4.52 -3.35 14.18
N PHE A 65 3.88 -4.01 13.20
CA PHE A 65 3.03 -3.34 12.21
C PHE A 65 1.87 -2.57 12.84
N ALA A 66 1.35 -3.05 13.98
CA ALA A 66 0.29 -2.36 14.72
C ALA A 66 0.70 -0.97 15.19
N ASN A 67 2.00 -0.72 15.38
CA ASN A 67 2.55 0.58 15.81
C ASN A 67 2.61 1.61 14.66
N ILE A 68 2.39 1.21 13.41
CA ILE A 68 2.37 2.14 12.26
C ILE A 68 0.97 2.73 12.11
N TYR A 69 0.71 3.85 12.78
CA TYR A 69 -0.63 4.48 12.81
C TYR A 69 -1.12 5.01 11.45
N ASN A 70 -0.21 5.51 10.60
CA ASN A 70 -0.55 6.12 9.31
C ASN A 70 0.06 5.31 8.16
N LEU A 71 -0.82 4.71 7.36
CA LEU A 71 -0.49 3.87 6.20
C LEU A 71 -0.68 4.58 4.85
N LYS A 72 -1.01 5.87 4.81
CA LYS A 72 -1.26 6.62 3.55
C LYS A 72 -0.10 6.49 2.56
N GLY A 73 1.13 6.71 3.02
CA GLY A 73 2.32 6.58 2.16
C GLY A 73 2.52 5.17 1.61
N ALA A 74 2.30 4.15 2.44
CA ALA A 74 2.40 2.75 2.03
C ALA A 74 1.31 2.39 0.99
N LEU A 75 0.10 2.93 1.16
CA LEU A 75 -1.01 2.72 0.23
C LEU A 75 -0.75 3.39 -1.12
N ILE A 76 -0.25 4.64 -1.12
CA ILE A 76 0.11 5.36 -2.36
C ILE A 76 1.13 4.57 -3.17
N GLU A 77 2.22 4.12 -2.55
CA GLU A 77 3.23 3.32 -3.25
C GLU A 77 2.66 1.98 -3.73
N ALA A 78 1.75 1.35 -2.97
CA ALA A 78 1.09 0.12 -3.40
C ALA A 78 0.15 0.33 -4.61
N MET A 79 -0.56 1.46 -4.67
CA MET A 79 -1.41 1.84 -5.81
C MET A 79 -0.55 2.11 -7.05
N LYS A 80 0.49 2.93 -6.87
CA LYS A 80 1.38 3.36 -7.95
C LYS A 80 2.26 2.24 -8.50
N GLY A 81 2.64 1.27 -7.66
CA GLY A 81 3.50 0.13 -8.02
C GLY A 81 2.76 -1.17 -8.36
N GLY A 82 1.42 -1.18 -8.33
CA GLY A 82 0.68 -2.35 -8.79
C GLY A 82 0.56 -3.47 -7.74
N HIS A 83 0.72 -3.15 -6.47
CA HIS A 83 0.77 -4.12 -5.38
C HIS A 83 -0.60 -4.38 -4.73
N LEU A 84 -1.52 -4.97 -5.50
CA LEU A 84 -2.92 -5.15 -5.08
C LEU A 84 -3.09 -5.90 -3.74
N LYS A 85 -2.27 -6.92 -3.49
CA LYS A 85 -2.31 -7.68 -2.23
C LYS A 85 -2.01 -6.79 -1.02
N ILE A 86 -1.02 -5.91 -1.14
CA ILE A 86 -0.64 -4.96 -0.09
C ILE A 86 -1.76 -3.95 0.13
N ALA A 87 -2.30 -3.40 -0.95
CA ALA A 87 -3.41 -2.48 -0.92
C ALA A 87 -4.62 -3.02 -0.16
N ARG A 88 -5.03 -4.26 -0.46
CA ARG A 88 -6.16 -4.93 0.20
C ARG A 88 -5.92 -5.06 1.71
N VAL A 89 -4.71 -5.43 2.12
CA VAL A 89 -4.38 -5.53 3.56
C VAL A 89 -4.45 -4.16 4.24
N ILE A 90 -3.95 -3.10 3.60
CA ILE A 90 -4.01 -1.74 4.18
C ILE A 90 -5.46 -1.26 4.29
N VAL A 91 -6.25 -1.38 3.23
CA VAL A 91 -7.67 -0.96 3.18
C VAL A 91 -8.51 -1.71 4.22
N ALA A 92 -8.24 -2.99 4.44
CA ALA A 92 -8.96 -3.79 5.43
C ALA A 92 -8.61 -3.43 6.88
N SER A 93 -7.50 -2.71 7.13
CA SER A 93 -7.04 -2.39 8.47
C SER A 93 -7.91 -1.34 9.17
N ASP A 94 -8.09 -1.48 10.48
CA ASP A 94 -8.85 -0.50 11.27
C ASP A 94 -8.21 0.90 11.27
N ARG A 95 -6.89 0.97 11.03
CA ARG A 95 -6.16 2.24 10.88
C ARG A 95 -6.65 3.01 9.65
N PHE A 96 -6.88 2.31 8.54
CA PHE A 96 -7.48 2.91 7.35
C PHE A 96 -8.93 3.30 7.61
N LYS A 97 -9.74 2.43 8.25
CA LYS A 97 -11.15 2.76 8.55
C LYS A 97 -11.31 4.00 9.44
N ARG A 98 -10.40 4.22 10.40
CA ARG A 98 -10.40 5.39 11.28
C ARG A 98 -10.01 6.70 10.58
N ASN A 99 -9.14 6.62 9.58
CA ASN A 99 -8.68 7.77 8.81
C ASN A 99 -8.52 7.37 7.34
N PRO A 100 -9.65 7.25 6.61
CA PRO A 100 -9.63 6.75 5.26
C PRO A 100 -8.93 7.75 4.34
N PHE A 101 -8.27 7.20 3.33
CA PHE A 101 -7.69 8.00 2.28
C PHE A 101 -8.76 8.40 1.26
N ARG A 102 -8.57 9.53 0.56
CA ARG A 102 -9.53 9.98 -0.45
C ARG A 102 -9.56 8.99 -1.61
N ASP A 103 -10.76 8.51 -1.93
CA ASP A 103 -10.98 7.53 -2.98
C ASP A 103 -10.46 7.97 -4.35
N ASP A 104 -10.71 9.22 -4.72
CA ASP A 104 -10.25 9.77 -5.99
C ASP A 104 -8.72 9.83 -6.07
N GLU A 105 -8.04 10.14 -4.95
CA GLU A 105 -6.57 10.13 -4.87
C GLU A 105 -6.02 8.70 -5.06
N MET A 106 -6.61 7.73 -4.38
CA MET A 106 -6.28 6.28 -4.50
C MET A 106 -6.40 5.79 -5.94
N PHE A 107 -7.53 6.10 -6.59
CA PHE A 107 -7.79 5.74 -7.97
C PHE A 107 -6.81 6.44 -8.92
N MET A 108 -6.54 7.73 -8.72
CA MET A 108 -5.59 8.49 -9.53
C MET A 108 -4.19 7.88 -9.47
N GLU A 109 -3.71 7.43 -8.31
CA GLU A 109 -2.38 6.83 -8.19
C GLU A 109 -2.27 5.48 -8.92
N ALA A 110 -3.33 4.66 -8.90
CA ALA A 110 -3.38 3.41 -9.68
C ALA A 110 -3.35 3.67 -11.20
N ILE A 111 -4.10 4.68 -11.66
CA ILE A 111 -4.12 5.08 -13.08
C ILE A 111 -2.78 5.65 -13.52
N LYS A 112 -2.15 6.53 -12.72
CA LYS A 112 -0.81 7.07 -13.01
C LYS A 112 0.27 5.98 -13.08
N GLY A 113 0.13 4.92 -12.27
CA GLY A 113 0.99 3.74 -12.34
C GLY A 113 0.69 2.80 -13.52
N GLY A 114 -0.38 3.03 -14.28
CA GLY A 114 -0.82 2.13 -15.36
C GLY A 114 -1.44 0.83 -14.86
N HIS A 115 -1.83 0.75 -13.58
CA HIS A 115 -2.33 -0.47 -12.95
C HIS A 115 -3.85 -0.57 -13.03
N ILE A 116 -4.34 -0.85 -14.24
CA ILE A 116 -5.77 -0.91 -14.59
C ILE A 116 -6.54 -1.88 -13.69
N GLU A 117 -6.02 -3.08 -13.45
CA GLU A 117 -6.66 -4.09 -12.60
C GLU A 117 -6.81 -3.64 -11.15
N ILE A 118 -5.89 -2.80 -10.66
CA ILE A 118 -6.04 -2.18 -9.35
C ILE A 118 -7.12 -1.11 -9.38
N ALA A 119 -7.15 -0.24 -10.40
CA ALA A 119 -8.18 0.77 -10.55
C ALA A 119 -9.59 0.14 -10.59
N LYS A 120 -9.76 -0.97 -11.34
CA LYS A 120 -10.99 -1.79 -11.36
C LYS A 120 -11.29 -2.46 -10.02
N THR A 121 -10.27 -2.83 -9.26
CA THR A 121 -10.49 -3.44 -7.94
C THR A 121 -10.92 -2.40 -6.91
N ILE A 122 -10.29 -1.22 -6.88
CA ILE A 122 -10.57 -0.17 -5.90
C ILE A 122 -12.05 0.22 -5.94
N ILE A 123 -12.66 0.28 -7.14
CA ILE A 123 -14.07 0.64 -7.29
C ILE A 123 -15.05 -0.33 -6.64
N THR A 124 -14.60 -1.55 -6.32
CA THR A 124 -15.38 -2.58 -5.61
C THR A 124 -15.23 -2.48 -4.09
N PHE A 125 -14.28 -1.69 -3.58
CA PHE A 125 -14.12 -1.52 -2.14
C PHE A 125 -15.30 -0.77 -1.54
N ASP A 126 -15.78 -1.20 -0.36
CA ASP A 126 -16.99 -0.65 0.25
C ASP A 126 -16.94 0.86 0.47
N HIS A 127 -15.76 1.40 0.84
CA HIS A 127 -15.58 2.84 1.03
C HIS A 127 -15.63 3.63 -0.29
N PHE A 128 -15.23 3.01 -1.41
CA PHE A 128 -15.26 3.62 -2.74
C PHE A 128 -16.67 3.71 -3.34
N LYS A 129 -17.67 3.02 -2.77
CA LYS A 129 -19.07 3.12 -3.20
C LYS A 129 -19.57 4.57 -3.20
N ASN A 130 -18.99 5.43 -2.36
CA ASN A 130 -19.32 6.85 -2.27
C ASN A 130 -18.71 7.71 -3.39
N VAL A 131 -17.84 7.15 -4.24
CA VAL A 131 -17.35 7.87 -5.41
C VAL A 131 -18.49 8.04 -6.42
N PHE A 132 -18.84 9.29 -6.67
CA PHE A 132 -19.81 9.65 -7.70
C PHE A 132 -19.25 9.39 -9.11
N LEU A 133 -20.12 8.99 -10.04
CA LEU A 133 -19.78 8.83 -11.46
C LEU A 133 -19.12 10.09 -12.04
N SER A 134 -19.56 11.27 -11.59
CA SER A 134 -18.99 12.56 -11.96
C SER A 134 -17.50 12.69 -11.57
N THR A 135 -17.10 12.12 -10.44
CA THR A 135 -15.70 12.07 -10.00
C THR A 135 -14.87 11.20 -10.92
N LEU A 136 -15.34 9.99 -11.26
CA LEU A 136 -14.65 9.14 -12.23
C LEU A 136 -14.56 9.80 -13.61
N GLN A 137 -15.66 10.38 -14.11
CA GLN A 137 -15.66 11.11 -15.37
C GLN A 137 -14.70 12.30 -15.37
N ARG A 138 -14.55 12.99 -14.23
CA ARG A 138 -13.54 14.06 -14.06
C ARG A 138 -12.13 13.47 -14.14
N ILE A 139 -11.86 12.37 -13.46
CA ILE A 139 -10.53 11.73 -13.47
C ILE A 139 -10.18 11.26 -14.89
N PHE A 140 -11.11 10.61 -15.60
CA PHE A 140 -10.88 10.18 -16.98
C PHE A 140 -10.64 11.34 -17.93
N ARG A 141 -11.34 12.47 -17.76
CA ARG A 141 -11.08 13.70 -18.53
C ARG A 141 -9.66 14.24 -18.31
N GLN A 142 -9.10 14.05 -17.13
CA GLN A 142 -7.77 14.57 -16.77
C GLN A 142 -6.62 13.62 -17.16
N LEU A 143 -6.83 12.31 -17.13
CA LEU A 143 -5.72 11.34 -17.17
C LEU A 143 -5.75 10.34 -18.32
N SER A 144 -6.92 10.04 -18.91
CA SER A 144 -7.02 8.97 -19.91
C SER A 144 -7.24 9.52 -21.30
N LYS A 145 -6.20 9.48 -22.15
CA LYS A 145 -6.40 9.49 -23.62
C LYS A 145 -6.94 8.15 -24.12
N ASP A 146 -6.79 7.11 -23.31
CA ASP A 146 -7.23 5.76 -23.63
C ASP A 146 -8.75 5.63 -23.38
N ASN A 147 -9.52 5.61 -24.47
CA ASN A 147 -10.96 5.40 -24.41
C ASN A 147 -11.32 3.97 -23.95
N HIS A 148 -10.46 2.98 -24.20
CA HIS A 148 -10.69 1.59 -23.80
C HIS A 148 -10.63 1.45 -22.27
N LEU A 149 -9.56 1.98 -21.64
CA LEU A 149 -9.43 2.02 -20.18
C LEU A 149 -10.65 2.68 -19.51
N LYS A 150 -11.07 3.83 -20.05
CA LYS A 150 -12.26 4.53 -19.57
C LYS A 150 -13.50 3.64 -19.64
N GLN A 151 -13.74 2.96 -20.76
CA GLN A 151 -14.90 2.09 -20.93
C GLN A 151 -14.87 0.89 -19.97
N GLU A 152 -13.71 0.24 -19.83
CA GLU A 152 -13.58 -0.91 -18.94
C GLU A 152 -13.88 -0.56 -17.48
N VAL A 153 -13.30 0.52 -16.97
CA VAL A 153 -13.50 0.92 -15.57
C VAL A 153 -14.93 1.43 -15.33
N LEU A 154 -15.52 2.16 -16.28
CA LEU A 154 -16.91 2.57 -16.18
C LEU A 154 -17.86 1.38 -16.20
N THR A 155 -17.55 0.35 -16.98
CA THR A 155 -18.30 -0.91 -17.01
C THR A 155 -18.28 -1.59 -15.66
N GLU A 156 -17.10 -1.74 -15.04
CA GLU A 156 -16.99 -2.30 -13.69
C GLU A 156 -17.70 -1.43 -12.64
N PHE A 157 -17.61 -0.10 -12.75
CA PHE A 157 -18.26 0.81 -11.82
C PHE A 157 -19.78 0.67 -11.84
N ASN A 158 -20.38 0.40 -13.00
CA ASN A 158 -21.82 0.24 -13.14
C ASN A 158 -22.35 -1.12 -12.62
N LYS A 159 -21.48 -2.06 -12.26
CA LYS A 159 -21.87 -3.38 -11.72
C LYS A 159 -22.11 -3.40 -10.21
N ARG A 160 -21.70 -2.34 -9.49
CA ARG A 160 -21.76 -2.25 -8.02
C ARG A 160 -23.14 -1.80 -7.52
#